data_AF-A0A924WPV2-F1
#
_entry.id   AF-A0A924WPV2-F1
#
_cell.length_a   1.000
_cell.length_b   1.000
_cell.length_c   1.000
_cell.angle_alpha   90.00
_cell.angle_beta   90.00
_cell.angle_gamma   90.00
#
_symmetry.space_group_name_H-M   'P 1'
#
loop_
_entity.id
_entity.type
_entity.pdbx_description
1 polymer ?
#
loop_
_entity_poly.entity_id
_entity_poly.type
_entity_poly.pdbx_seq_one_letter_code
_entity_poly.pdbx_strand_id
1 'polypeptide(L)'
;ADQQKKVGQLSGGERGRLHLAQTLMEGGNVLLLDEPSNDLDVETLRALEDALLEFAGCLLVISHDRWFLDRIATHILACEGESHWTFFNGNYHEYEADKRKRLGEEGAKPKRIRFKALS
;
A
#
# COMPACT_ATOMS: atom_id res chain seq x y z
N ALA A 1 27.54 -14.55 8.37
CA ALA A 1 27.02 -15.37 9.48
C ALA A 1 25.49 -15.28 9.60
N ASP A 2 24.83 -14.18 9.20
CA ASP A 2 23.37 -14.03 9.32
C ASP A 2 22.51 -14.79 8.29
N GLN A 3 23.05 -15.12 7.11
CA GLN A 3 22.27 -15.72 6.01
C GLN A 3 21.78 -17.16 6.26
N GLN A 4 22.22 -17.82 7.35
CA GLN A 4 21.84 -19.20 7.68
C GLN A 4 20.79 -19.33 8.79
N LYS A 5 20.24 -18.20 9.27
CA LYS A 5 19.14 -18.23 10.24
C LYS A 5 17.92 -18.94 9.65
N LYS A 6 17.31 -19.84 10.41
CA LYS A 6 16.04 -20.47 10.02
C LYS A 6 14.96 -19.40 9.90
N VAL A 7 14.05 -19.52 8.94
CA VAL A 7 12.98 -18.54 8.69
C VAL A 7 12.16 -18.22 9.96
N GLY A 8 11.96 -19.20 10.85
CA GLY A 8 11.29 -18.99 12.13
C GLY A 8 12.06 -18.17 13.18
N GLN A 9 13.31 -17.81 12.93
CA GLN A 9 14.16 -16.97 13.80
C GLN A 9 14.36 -15.56 13.22
N LEU A 10 13.80 -15.27 12.05
CA LEU A 10 13.91 -13.97 11.40
C LEU A 10 12.92 -12.98 12.03
N SER A 11 13.38 -11.74 12.21
CA SER A 11 12.49 -10.63 12.59
C SER A 11 11.40 -10.42 11.53
N GLY A 12 10.36 -9.65 11.85
CA GLY A 12 9.33 -9.29 10.85
C GLY A 12 9.95 -8.67 9.59
N GLY A 13 10.86 -7.72 9.77
CA GLY A 13 11.58 -7.03 8.68
C GLY A 13 12.46 -7.95 7.85
N GLU A 14 13.13 -8.90 8.49
CA GLU A 14 13.93 -9.92 7.78
C GLU A 14 13.05 -10.87 6.97
N ARG A 15 11.86 -11.24 7.48
CA ARG A 15 10.88 -12.05 6.74
C ARG A 15 10.28 -11.30 5.56
N GLY A 16 9.95 -10.01 5.73
CA GLY A 16 9.46 -9.15 4.65
C GLY A 16 10.46 -9.05 3.49
N ARG A 17 11.73 -8.79 3.81
CA ARG A 17 12.81 -8.75 2.80
C ARG A 17 13.04 -10.10 2.12
N LEU A 18 13.00 -11.20 2.88
CA LEU A 18 13.13 -12.55 2.32
C LEU A 18 11.98 -12.88 1.38
N HIS A 19 10.74 -12.50 1.74
CA HIS A 19 9.56 -12.72 0.91
C HIS A 19 9.65 -11.93 -0.39
N LEU A 20 10.00 -10.65 -0.32
CA LEU A 20 10.19 -9.82 -1.53
C LEU A 20 11.29 -10.37 -2.44
N ALA A 21 12.42 -10.80 -1.84
CA ALA A 21 13.52 -11.42 -2.58
C ALA A 21 13.11 -12.73 -3.25
N GLN A 22 12.28 -13.56 -2.60
CA GLN A 22 11.73 -14.78 -3.22
C GLN A 22 10.84 -14.44 -4.41
N THR A 23 9.92 -13.47 -4.28
CA THR A 23 9.03 -13.08 -5.39
C THR A 23 9.79 -12.46 -6.57
N LEU A 24 10.88 -11.72 -6.28
CA LEU A 24 11.81 -11.21 -7.29
C LEU A 24 12.57 -12.32 -8.01
N MET A 25 13.00 -13.37 -7.28
CA MET A 25 13.68 -14.53 -7.87
C MET A 25 12.78 -15.33 -8.81
N GLU A 26 11.47 -15.30 -8.60
CA GLU A 26 10.47 -15.89 -9.50
C GLU A 26 10.25 -15.06 -10.80
N GLY A 27 10.90 -13.89 -10.92
CA GLY A 27 10.84 -13.04 -12.11
C GLY A 27 9.59 -12.15 -12.19
N GLY A 28 8.89 -11.95 -11.07
CA GLY A 28 7.75 -11.06 -11.00
C GLY A 28 8.16 -9.60 -11.22
N ASN A 29 7.60 -8.95 -12.23
CA ASN A 29 7.76 -7.51 -12.49
C ASN A 29 6.61 -6.65 -11.93
N VAL A 30 5.55 -7.29 -11.44
CA VAL A 30 4.40 -6.65 -10.79
C VAL A 30 4.10 -7.34 -9.47
N LEU A 31 4.02 -6.57 -8.39
CA LEU A 31 3.64 -7.04 -7.07
C LEU A 31 2.25 -6.50 -6.71
N LEU A 32 1.36 -7.40 -6.28
CA LEU A 32 0.03 -7.07 -5.77
C LEU A 32 0.03 -7.32 -4.25
N LEU A 33 -0.12 -6.26 -3.47
CA LEU A 33 -0.08 -6.32 -2.01
C LEU A 33 -1.44 -5.87 -1.45
N ASP A 34 -2.12 -6.77 -0.74
CA ASP A 34 -3.39 -6.46 -0.07
C ASP A 34 -3.15 -6.27 1.44
N GLU A 35 -3.28 -5.04 1.91
CA GLU A 35 -3.06 -4.61 3.30
C GLU A 35 -1.73 -5.10 3.92
N PRO A 36 -0.57 -4.79 3.30
CA PRO A 36 0.72 -5.32 3.75
C PRO A 36 1.20 -4.72 5.07
N SER A 37 0.60 -3.61 5.52
CA SER A 37 0.90 -2.97 6.81
C SER A 37 0.28 -3.71 8.00
N ASN A 38 -0.61 -4.67 7.77
CA ASN A 38 -1.31 -5.35 8.86
C ASN A 38 -0.36 -6.25 9.67
N ASP A 39 -0.51 -6.24 10.99
CA ASP A 39 0.28 -7.06 11.93
C ASP A 39 1.81 -6.84 11.92
N LEU A 40 2.29 -5.77 11.27
CA LEU A 40 3.71 -5.40 11.26
C LEU A 40 4.04 -4.39 12.37
N ASP A 41 5.18 -4.59 13.03
CA ASP A 41 5.75 -3.55 13.88
C ASP A 41 6.33 -2.40 13.04
N VAL A 42 6.55 -1.24 13.68
CA VAL A 42 7.00 -0.01 13.00
C VAL A 42 8.34 -0.19 12.29
N GLU A 43 9.24 -1.00 12.86
CA GLU A 43 10.56 -1.28 12.29
C GLU A 43 10.45 -2.13 11.02
N THR A 44 9.60 -3.16 11.05
CA THR A 44 9.31 -4.03 9.92
C THR A 44 8.59 -3.28 8.81
N LEU A 45 7.65 -2.40 9.15
CA LEU A 45 6.94 -1.56 8.18
C LEU A 45 7.93 -0.64 7.43
N ARG A 46 8.87 -0.01 8.13
CA ARG A 46 9.93 0.79 7.48
C ARG A 46 10.83 -0.04 6.58
N ALA A 47 11.24 -1.23 7.05
CA ALA A 47 12.05 -2.13 6.24
C ALA A 47 11.32 -2.58 4.96
N LEU A 48 10.01 -2.76 5.04
CA LEU A 48 9.16 -3.05 3.89
C LEU A 48 9.09 -1.82 2.96
N GLU A 49 8.80 -0.63 3.49
CA GLU A 49 8.78 0.63 2.71
C GLU A 49 10.07 0.80 1.89
N ASP A 50 11.22 0.65 2.53
CA ASP A 50 12.53 0.79 1.87
C ASP A 50 12.71 -0.26 0.76
N ALA A 51 12.32 -1.51 1.03
CA ALA A 51 12.41 -2.59 0.04
C ALA A 51 11.45 -2.38 -1.16
N LEU A 52 10.27 -1.80 -0.93
CA LEU A 52 9.32 -1.46 -2.00
C LEU A 52 9.80 -0.25 -2.82
N LEU A 53 10.48 0.72 -2.20
CA LEU A 53 11.08 1.85 -2.91
C LEU A 53 12.25 1.43 -3.81
N GLU A 54 13.01 0.41 -3.41
CA GLU A 54 14.11 -0.16 -4.20
C GLU A 54 13.63 -1.14 -5.30
N PHE A 55 12.37 -1.56 -5.25
CA PHE A 55 11.83 -2.51 -6.21
C PHE A 55 11.70 -1.87 -7.61
N ALA A 56 12.41 -2.43 -8.59
CA ALA A 56 12.45 -1.90 -9.95
C ALA A 56 11.20 -2.20 -10.81
N GLY A 57 10.20 -2.90 -10.26
CA GLY A 57 8.98 -3.26 -10.96
C GLY A 57 7.79 -2.34 -10.64
N CYS A 58 6.59 -2.80 -10.98
CA CYS A 58 5.34 -2.12 -10.61
C CYS A 58 4.76 -2.69 -9.32
N LEU A 59 4.15 -1.80 -8.54
CA LEU A 59 3.49 -2.11 -7.29
C LEU A 59 2.02 -1.69 -7.38
N LEU A 60 1.11 -2.61 -7.07
CA LEU A 60 -0.27 -2.28 -6.75
C LEU A 60 -0.49 -2.63 -5.28
N VAL A 61 -0.68 -1.60 -4.45
CA VAL A 61 -0.82 -1.77 -3.01
C VAL A 61 -2.16 -1.24 -2.54
N ILE A 62 -2.88 -2.06 -1.79
CA ILE A 62 -4.07 -1.68 -1.06
C ILE A 62 -3.64 -1.47 0.39
N SER A 63 -3.85 -0.27 0.92
CA SER A 63 -3.58 0.02 2.34
C SER A 63 -4.51 1.11 2.84
N HIS A 64 -4.85 1.03 4.13
CA HIS A 64 -5.51 2.11 4.86
C HIS A 64 -4.54 3.04 5.61
N ASP A 65 -3.24 2.73 5.60
CA ASP A 65 -2.21 3.57 6.23
C ASP A 65 -1.81 4.72 5.30
N ARG A 66 -2.20 5.93 5.70
CA ARG A 66 -1.93 7.16 4.94
C ARG A 66 -0.44 7.49 4.86
N TRP A 67 0.32 7.24 5.93
CA TRP A 67 1.75 7.55 5.95
C TRP A 67 2.52 6.61 5.03
N PHE A 68 2.16 5.34 5.06
CA PHE A 68 2.71 4.33 4.16
C PHE A 68 2.44 4.71 2.69
N LEU A 69 1.17 4.98 2.35
CA LEU A 69 0.79 5.39 0.99
C LEU A 69 1.49 6.69 0.57
N ASP A 70 1.61 7.67 1.46
CA ASP A 70 2.27 8.94 1.12
C ASP A 70 3.76 8.77 0.77
N ARG A 71 4.41 7.77 1.37
CA ARG A 71 5.84 7.48 1.12
C ARG A 71 6.09 6.68 -0.15
N ILE A 72 5.24 5.70 -0.47
CA ILE A 72 5.49 4.76 -1.58
C ILE A 72 4.69 5.06 -2.84
N ALA A 73 3.53 5.73 -2.72
CA ALA A 73 2.62 5.87 -3.84
C ALA A 73 3.06 6.97 -4.80
N THR A 74 3.14 6.62 -6.08
CA THR A 74 3.29 7.58 -7.18
C THR A 74 1.95 7.93 -7.83
N HIS A 75 0.95 7.08 -7.60
CA HIS A 75 -0.41 7.21 -8.12
C HIS A 75 -1.40 6.69 -7.09
N ILE A 76 -2.57 7.32 -7.02
CA ILE A 76 -3.68 6.91 -6.16
C ILE A 76 -4.86 6.47 -7.03
N LEU A 77 -5.31 5.23 -6.82
CA LEU A 77 -6.56 4.74 -7.35
C LEU A 77 -7.61 4.79 -6.23
N ALA A 78 -8.50 5.78 -6.29
CA ALA A 78 -9.48 6.02 -5.24
C ALA A 78 -10.91 5.72 -5.68
N CYS A 79 -11.65 5.01 -4.84
CA CYS A 79 -13.10 4.84 -4.96
C CYS A 79 -13.81 6.02 -4.26
N GLU A 80 -14.46 6.89 -5.03
CA GLU A 80 -15.10 8.11 -4.53
C GLU A 80 -16.60 7.95 -4.25
N GLY A 81 -17.08 6.71 -4.18
CA GLY A 81 -18.50 6.40 -4.05
C GLY A 81 -19.19 6.26 -5.41
N GLU A 82 -20.44 5.80 -5.40
CA GLU A 82 -21.26 5.58 -6.62
C GLU A 82 -20.58 4.74 -7.70
N SER A 83 -19.67 3.84 -7.30
CA SER A 83 -18.82 3.04 -8.22
C SER A 83 -17.92 3.88 -9.12
N HIS A 84 -17.65 5.13 -8.74
CA HIS A 84 -16.74 6.02 -9.43
C HIS A 84 -15.31 5.82 -8.92
N TRP A 85 -14.40 5.53 -9.85
CA TRP A 85 -12.98 5.39 -9.60
C TRP A 85 -12.22 6.56 -10.20
N THR A 86 -11.42 7.23 -9.38
CA THR A 86 -10.53 8.30 -9.81
C THR A 86 -9.09 7.80 -9.75
N PHE A 87 -8.39 7.93 -10.88
CA PHE A 87 -6.94 7.72 -10.94
C PHE A 87 -6.23 9.07 -10.88
N PHE A 88 -5.39 9.23 -9.86
CA PHE A 88 -4.69 10.47 -9.58
C PHE A 88 -3.17 10.26 -9.64
N ASN A 89 -2.47 11.18 -10.30
CA ASN A 89 -1.00 11.16 -10.39
C ASN A 89 -0.44 12.00 -9.25
N GLY A 90 0.23 11.35 -8.30
CA GLY A 90 0.73 11.96 -7.08
C GLY A 90 0.54 11.03 -5.88
N ASN A 91 1.02 11.49 -4.73
CA ASN A 91 0.93 10.74 -3.48
C ASN A 91 -0.44 10.93 -2.79
N TYR A 92 -0.61 10.31 -1.63
CA TYR A 92 -1.87 10.38 -0.88
C TYR A 92 -2.22 11.80 -0.43
N HIS A 93 -1.23 12.56 0.05
CA HIS A 93 -1.45 13.93 0.50
C HIS A 93 -1.92 14.86 -0.61
N GLU A 94 -1.29 14.78 -1.78
CA GLU A 94 -1.67 15.52 -2.99
C GLU A 94 -3.09 15.16 -3.43
N TYR A 95 -3.44 13.87 -3.40
CA TYR A 95 -4.78 13.40 -3.70
C TYR A 95 -5.82 13.95 -2.71
N GLU A 96 -5.56 13.96 -1.40
CA GLU A 96 -6.50 14.55 -0.42
C GLU A 96 -6.74 16.04 -0.69
N ALA A 97 -5.69 16.78 -1.04
CA ALA A 97 -5.79 18.19 -1.40
C ALA A 97 -6.62 18.41 -2.68
N ASP A 98 -6.38 17.62 -3.73
CA ASP A 98 -7.17 17.66 -4.97
C ASP A 98 -8.64 17.31 -4.70
N LYS A 99 -8.88 16.23 -3.96
CA LYS A 99 -10.22 15.78 -3.60
C LYS A 99 -11.00 16.86 -2.86
N ARG A 100 -10.38 17.55 -1.90
CA ARG A 100 -11.01 18.65 -1.17
C ARG A 100 -11.31 19.84 -2.08
N LYS A 101 -10.45 20.11 -3.05
CA LYS A 101 -10.66 21.18 -4.04
C LYS A 101 -11.79 20.85 -5.03
N ARG A 102 -11.87 19.60 -5.50
CA ARG A 102 -12.86 19.15 -6.49
C ARG A 102 -14.25 18.90 -5.91
N LEU A 103 -14.32 18.28 -4.73
CA LEU A 103 -15.60 17.85 -4.11
C LEU A 103 -16.08 18.78 -2.99
N GLY A 104 -15.26 19.76 -2.59
CA GLY A 104 -15.51 20.60 -1.41
C GLY A 104 -15.36 19.82 -0.09
N GLU A 105 -15.47 20.52 1.04
CA GLU A 105 -15.30 19.90 2.38
C GLU A 105 -16.36 18.83 2.68
N GLU A 106 -17.59 19.00 2.20
CA GLU A 106 -18.68 18.06 2.41
C GLU A 106 -18.57 16.80 1.55
N GLY A 107 -18.06 16.93 0.32
CA GLY A 107 -17.85 15.81 -0.59
C GLY A 107 -16.58 15.01 -0.30
N ALA A 108 -15.57 15.64 0.31
CA ALA A 108 -14.33 14.97 0.71
C ALA A 108 -14.49 14.08 1.97
N LYS A 109 -15.53 14.31 2.80
CA LYS A 109 -15.78 13.49 3.98
C LYS A 109 -16.06 12.03 3.59
N PRO A 110 -15.48 11.05 4.31
CA PRO A 110 -15.72 9.64 4.04
C PRO A 110 -17.20 9.31 4.26
N LYS A 111 -17.92 9.01 3.18
CA LYS A 111 -19.30 8.53 3.23
C LYS A 111 -19.30 7.02 3.33
N ARG A 112 -19.97 6.49 4.34
CA ARG A 112 -20.08 5.05 4.53
C ARG A 112 -21.01 4.48 3.46
N ILE A 113 -20.45 3.76 2.48
CA ILE A 113 -21.24 3.10 1.43
C ILE A 113 -22.04 1.98 2.11
N ARG A 114 -23.36 2.11 2.13
CA ARG A 114 -24.26 1.03 2.56
C ARG A 114 -24.58 0.17 1.34
N PHE A 115 -23.91 -0.96 1.21
CA PHE A 115 -24.33 -1.97 0.26
C PHE A 115 -25.67 -2.56 0.71
N LYS A 116 -26.66 -2.60 -0.17
CA LYS A 116 -27.90 -3.35 0.07
C LYS A 116 -27.50 -4.83 0.19
N ALA A 117 -27.98 -5.52 1.23
CA ALA A 117 -27.80 -6.96 1.32
C ALA A 117 -28.34 -7.59 0.02
N LEU A 118 -27.50 -8.38 -0.66
CA LEU A 118 -27.95 -9.21 -1.77
C LEU A 118 -29.03 -10.14 -1.21
N SER A 119 -30.27 -9.94 -1.66
CA SER A 119 -31.43 -10.76 -1.33
C SER A 119 -31.33 -12.13 -1.99
#